data_AF-A0A2R6CHD4-F1
#
_entry.id   AF-A0A2R6CHD4-F1
#
_cell.length_a   1.000
_cell.length_b   1.000
_cell.length_c   1.000
_cell.angle_alpha   90.00
_cell.angle_beta   90.00
_cell.angle_gamma   90.00
#
_symmetry.space_group_name_H-M   'P 1'
#
loop_
_entity.id
_entity.type
_entity.pdbx_description
1 polymer ?
#
loop_
_entity_poly.entity_id
_entity_poly.type
_entity_poly.pdbx_seq_one_letter_code
_entity_poly.pdbx_strand_id
1 'polypeptide(L)' 'MVDGPDGPHQGEPTRTAGASLEAADAAVVLVHGRGATAASILELAGEFDHEGVACLAPQASSRML' A
#
# COMPACT_ATOMS: atom_id res chain seq x y z
N MET A 1 2.26 21.02 -9.72
CA MET A 1 1.11 20.21 -10.12
C MET A 1 1.67 19.08 -10.96
N VAL A 2 1.70 17.85 -10.46
CA VAL A 2 2.12 16.69 -11.27
C VAL A 2 0.89 16.15 -11.96
N ASP A 3 0.47 16.80 -13.04
CA ASP A 3 -0.57 16.30 -13.94
C ASP A 3 0.04 15.24 -14.87
N GLY A 4 0.33 14.07 -14.30
CA GLY A 4 0.62 12.85 -15.04
C GLY A 4 -0.66 12.03 -15.26
N PRO A 5 -0.72 11.13 -16.26
CA PRO A 5 -1.84 10.21 -16.40
C PRO A 5 -2.03 9.41 -15.11
N ASP A 6 -3.28 9.09 -14.75
CA ASP A 6 -3.59 8.29 -13.56
C ASP A 6 -2.70 7.04 -13.52
N GLY A 7 -1.90 6.94 -12.46
CA GLY A 7 -1.02 5.80 -12.25
C GLY A 7 -1.83 4.53 -11.99
N PRO A 8 -1.23 3.33 -12.11
CA PRO A 8 -1.95 2.07 -11.94
C PRO A 8 -2.60 1.91 -10.56
N HIS A 9 -2.15 2.66 -9.55
CA HIS A 9 -2.67 2.62 -8.19
C HIS A 9 -3.66 3.75 -7.86
N GLN A 10 -3.90 4.66 -8.80
CA GLN A 10 -4.69 5.87 -8.56
C GLN A 10 -6.19 5.57 -8.59
N GLY A 11 -6.92 6.02 -7.57
CA GLY A 11 -8.36 5.76 -7.43
C GLY A 11 -8.73 4.35 -6.96
N GLU A 12 -7.74 3.49 -6.73
CA GLU A 12 -7.95 2.11 -6.31
C GLU A 12 -7.97 1.94 -4.78
N PRO A 13 -8.56 0.85 -4.25
CA PRO A 13 -8.59 0.59 -2.82
C PRO A 13 -7.19 0.47 -2.21
N THR A 14 -7.00 1.09 -1.05
CA THR A 14 -5.80 0.92 -0.22
C THR A 14 -6.12 -0.01 0.94
N ARG A 15 -5.28 -1.04 1.14
CA ARG A 15 -5.32 -1.93 2.31
C ARG A 15 -4.35 -1.40 3.36
N THR A 16 -4.67 -1.61 4.63
CA THR A 16 -3.83 -1.17 5.74
C THR A 16 -3.55 -2.32 6.70
N ALA A 17 -2.37 -2.28 7.32
CA ALA A 17 -2.00 -3.17 8.41
C ALA A 17 -1.26 -2.38 9.48
N GLY A 18 -1.39 -2.87 10.70
CA GLY A 18 -0.65 -2.36 11.82
C GLY A 18 -1.29 -1.23 12.61
N ALA A 19 -0.47 -0.28 13.08
CA ALA A 19 -0.98 0.88 13.81
C ALA A 19 -1.96 1.68 12.93
N SER A 20 -2.97 2.29 13.55
CA SER A 20 -3.79 3.27 12.84
C SER A 20 -2.92 4.45 12.43
N LEU A 21 -3.22 5.06 11.28
CA LEU A 21 -2.50 6.25 10.80
C LEU A 21 -2.46 7.39 11.81
N GLU A 22 -3.52 7.55 12.60
CA GLU A 22 -3.64 8.59 13.63
C GLU A 22 -2.68 8.37 14.82
N ALA A 23 -2.32 7.12 15.10
CA ALA A 23 -1.49 6.73 16.25
C ALA A 23 -0.07 6.30 15.84
N ALA A 24 0.24 6.28 14.54
CA ALA A 24 1.52 5.81 14.03
C ALA A 24 2.59 6.91 14.06
N ASP A 25 3.79 6.56 14.50
CA ASP A 25 4.99 7.39 14.42
C ASP A 25 5.55 7.43 13.00
N ALA A 26 5.30 6.38 12.21
CA ALA A 26 5.76 6.26 10.83
C ALA A 26 4.77 5.50 9.94
N ALA A 27 4.86 5.74 8.63
CA ALA A 27 4.07 5.02 7.64
C ALA A 27 4.95 4.43 6.52
N VAL A 28 4.60 3.23 6.07
CA VAL A 28 5.25 2.53 4.95
C VAL A 28 4.22 2.28 3.85
N VAL A 29 4.55 2.70 2.63
CA VAL A 29 3.75 2.38 1.44
C VAL A 29 4.38 1.19 0.71
N LEU A 30 3.66 0.08 0.69
CA LEU A 30 4.07 -1.20 0.11
C LEU A 30 3.44 -1.35 -1.28
N VAL A 31 4.28 -1.35 -2.31
CA VAL A 31 3.84 -1.47 -3.71
C VAL A 31 4.09 -2.90 -4.20
N HIS A 32 3.04 -3.57 -4.65
CA HIS A 32 3.13 -4.95 -5.13
C HIS A 32 3.68 -5.03 -6.56
N GLY A 33 4.25 -6.19 -6.92
CA GLY A 33 4.69 -6.47 -8.28
C GLY A 33 3.55 -6.81 -9.25
N ARG A 34 3.88 -7.01 -10.54
CA ARG A 34 2.92 -7.45 -11.56
C ARG A 34 2.28 -8.80 -11.19
N GLY A 35 0.97 -8.90 -11.31
CA GLY A 35 0.20 -10.11 -11.00
C GLY A 35 -0.01 -10.38 -9.51
N ALA A 36 0.52 -9.53 -8.62
CA ALA A 36 0.28 -9.61 -7.18
C ALA A 36 -0.88 -8.69 -6.73
N THR A 37 -1.20 -8.73 -5.45
CA THR A 37 -2.28 -7.94 -4.83
C THR A 37 -1.76 -7.05 -3.70
N ALA A 38 -2.53 -6.02 -3.36
CA ALA A 38 -2.32 -5.23 -2.15
C ALA A 38 -2.27 -6.10 -0.89
N ALA A 39 -3.12 -7.13 -0.77
CA ALA A 39 -3.13 -8.02 0.39
C ALA A 39 -1.83 -8.83 0.50
N SER A 40 -1.35 -9.41 -0.61
CA SER A 40 -0.13 -10.22 -0.62
C SER A 40 1.14 -9.43 -0.27
N ILE A 41 1.27 -8.18 -0.71
CA ILE A 41 2.45 -7.39 -0.35
C ILE A 41 2.39 -6.91 1.10
N LEU A 42 1.17 -6.74 1.63
CA LEU A 42 0.94 -6.31 3.00
C LEU A 42 1.30 -7.39 4.03
N GLU A 43 1.46 -8.66 3.62
CA GLU A 43 2.00 -9.71 4.48
C GLU A 43 3.44 -9.40 4.95
N LEU A 44 4.23 -8.64 4.17
CA LEU A 44 5.54 -8.15 4.60
C LEU A 44 5.46 -7.19 5.79
N ALA A 45 4.29 -6.65 6.11
CA ALA A 45 4.12 -5.76 7.25
C ALA A 45 4.47 -6.45 8.58
N GLY A 46 4.29 -7.78 8.67
CA GLY A 46 4.64 -8.58 9.84
C GLY A 46 6.15 -8.71 10.08
N GLU A 47 6.98 -8.38 9.08
CA GLU A 47 8.44 -8.41 9.19
C GLU A 47 9.02 -7.10 9.75
N PHE A 48 8.21 -6.03 9.82
CA PHE A 48 8.60 -4.81 10.51
C PHE A 48 8.27 -4.94 12.00
N ASP A 49 9.25 -4.71 12.88
CA ASP A 49 9.03 -4.73 14.33
C ASP A 49 7.98 -3.67 14.70
N HIS A 50 6.87 -4.12 15.28
CA HIS A 50 5.54 -3.56 15.01
C HIS A 50 4.94 -2.79 16.18
N GLU A 51 5.61 -1.72 16.62
CA GLU A 51 4.98 -0.71 17.47
C GLU A 51 5.06 0.65 16.76
N GLY A 52 3.89 1.28 16.54
CA GLY A 52 3.81 2.63 15.97
C GLY A 52 3.97 2.75 14.44
N VAL A 53 4.02 1.66 13.66
CA VAL A 53 4.13 1.74 12.20
C VAL A 53 2.79 1.41 11.51
N ALA A 54 2.31 2.32 10.66
CA ALA A 54 1.18 2.08 9.76
C ALA A 54 1.68 1.60 8.38
N CYS A 55 1.24 0.42 7.94
CA CYS A 55 1.53 -0.08 6.60
C CYS A 55 0.32 0.13 5.68
N LEU A 56 0.55 0.64 4.48
CA LEU A 56 -0.47 0.87 3.46
C LEU A 56 -0.06 0.17 2.16
N ALA A 57 -1.00 -0.51 1.51
CA ALA A 57 -0.80 -1.16 0.22
C ALA A 57 -1.92 -0.75 -0.75
N PRO A 58 -1.66 0.16 -1.71
CA PRO A 58 -2.63 0.49 -2.74
C PRO A 58 -2.69 -0.63 -3.79
N GLN A 59 -3.91 -1.04 -4.15
CA GLN A 59 -4.14 -2.01 -5.22
C GLN A 59 -3.85 -1.35 -6.58
N ALA A 60 -3.29 -2.10 -7.53
CA ALA A 60 -3.26 -1.66 -8.92
C ALA A 60 -4.55 -2.04 -9.65
N SER A 61 -5.08 -1.15 -10.49
CA SER A 61 -6.10 -1.47 -11.49
C SER A 61 -5.50 -2.50 -12.45
N SER A 62 -6.09 -3.70 -12.52
CA SER A 62 -5.68 -4.72 -13.48
C SER A 62 -6.05 -4.30 -14.91
N ARG A 63 -5.29 -3.38 -15.51
CA ARG A 63 -5.41 -3.06 -16.93
C ARG A 63 -4.35 -3.82 -17.70
N MET A 64 -4.68 -5.06 -18.06
CA MET A 64 -3.99 -5.73 -19.15
C MET A 64 -4.43 -5.03 -20.44
N LEU A 65 -3.52 -4.30 -21.09
CA LEU A 65 -3.71 -3.88 -22.49
C LEU A 65 -3.56 -5.08 -23.41
#